data_AF-A0A7V3ULM0-F1
#
_entry.id   AF-A0A7V3ULM0-F1
#
_cell.length_a   1.000
_cell.length_b   1.000
_cell.length_c   1.000
_cell.angle_alpha   90.00
_cell.angle_beta   90.00
_cell.angle_gamma   90.00
#
_symmetry.space_group_name_H-M   'P 1'
#
loop_
_entity.id
_entity.type
_entity.pdbx_description
1 polymer ?
#
loop_
_entity_poly.entity_id
_entity_poly.type
_entity_poly.pdbx_seq_one_letter_code
_entity_poly.pdbx_strand_id
1 'polypeptide(L)'
;MKLTQAQLQQIRLISDTDLYRDAERFLTERGVVERSQVQGLQDFARSFSELEQFVKHQSERDWQGRKEHYGSFYKALSQYLQELRQRVKIRYQLVPEDLAKKEAKEQVDFFVGLLAQEFLQHLTSELIYRNI
;
A
#
# COMPACT_ATOMS: atom_id res chain seq x y z
N MET A 1 -0.76 -13.48 -13.95
CA MET A 1 0.59 -14.07 -13.79
C MET A 1 0.53 -15.14 -12.69
N LYS A 2 1.22 -16.27 -12.83
CA LYS A 2 1.35 -17.27 -11.75
C LYS A 2 2.62 -17.00 -10.95
N LEU A 3 2.51 -16.93 -9.63
CA LEU A 3 3.65 -16.75 -8.72
C LEU A 3 4.41 -18.08 -8.53
N THR A 4 5.74 -18.00 -8.43
CA THR A 4 6.55 -19.14 -7.99
C THR A 4 6.42 -19.34 -6.48
N GLN A 5 6.80 -20.53 -5.99
CA GLN A 5 6.82 -20.79 -4.53
C GLN A 5 7.80 -19.86 -3.80
N ALA A 6 8.95 -19.56 -4.40
CA ALA A 6 9.91 -18.62 -3.84
C ALA A 6 9.32 -17.20 -3.71
N GLN A 7 8.63 -16.71 -4.75
CA GLN A 7 7.97 -15.42 -4.71
C GLN A 7 6.85 -15.38 -3.66
N LEU A 8 6.05 -16.43 -3.54
CA LEU A 8 5.03 -16.53 -2.50
C LEU A 8 5.63 -16.49 -1.09
N GLN A 9 6.70 -17.24 -0.84
CA GLN A 9 7.41 -17.24 0.44
C GLN A 9 7.98 -15.86 0.75
N GLN A 10 8.55 -15.20 -0.25
CA GLN A 10 9.13 -13.87 -0.08
C GLN A 10 8.06 -12.80 0.19
N ILE A 11 6.92 -12.85 -0.51
CA ILE A 11 5.79 -11.95 -0.22
C ILE A 11 5.29 -12.13 1.21
N ARG A 12 5.13 -13.38 1.67
CA ARG A 12 4.72 -13.66 3.05
C ARG A 12 5.72 -13.10 4.06
N LEU A 13 7.01 -13.33 3.83
CA LEU A 13 8.06 -12.79 4.69
C LEU A 13 8.01 -11.26 4.76
N ILE A 14 7.91 -10.58 3.59
CA ILE A 14 7.79 -9.12 3.52
C ILE A 14 6.53 -8.64 4.26
N SER A 15 5.41 -9.34 4.10
CA SER A 15 4.14 -9.00 4.76
C SER A 15 4.30 -9.02 6.29
N ASP A 16 4.86 -10.11 6.82
CA ASP A 16 5.00 -10.33 8.26
C ASP A 16 6.09 -9.45 8.91
N THR A 17 7.20 -9.18 8.20
CA THR A 17 8.34 -8.46 8.80
C THR A 17 8.31 -6.96 8.57
N ASP A 18 7.90 -6.53 7.38
CA ASP A 18 8.04 -5.15 6.95
C ASP A 18 6.67 -4.46 6.90
N LEU A 19 5.69 -5.03 6.18
CA LEU A 19 4.42 -4.35 5.92
C LEU A 19 3.56 -4.20 7.18
N TYR A 20 3.54 -5.22 8.04
CA TYR A 20 2.85 -5.14 9.33
C TYR A 20 3.40 -4.00 10.19
N ARG A 21 4.73 -3.94 10.37
CA ARG A 21 5.39 -2.88 11.16
C ARG A 21 5.22 -1.50 10.53
N ASP A 22 5.22 -1.43 9.21
CA ASP A 22 4.97 -0.19 8.49
C ASP A 22 3.55 0.31 8.72
N ALA A 23 2.55 -0.58 8.77
CA ALA A 23 1.17 -0.21 9.07
C ALA A 23 1.00 0.32 10.50
N GLU A 24 1.59 -0.36 11.49
CA GLU A 24 1.62 0.11 12.89
C GLU A 24 2.26 1.50 13.00
N ARG A 25 3.43 1.68 12.37
CA ARG A 25 4.14 2.96 12.37
C ARG A 25 3.34 4.04 11.65
N PHE A 26 2.73 3.72 10.51
CA PHE A 26 1.92 4.64 9.74
C PHE A 26 0.78 5.21 10.59
N LEU A 27 0.02 4.38 11.30
CA LEU A 27 -1.08 4.85 12.15
C LEU A 27 -0.60 5.57 13.41
N THR A 28 0.59 5.23 13.91
CA THR A 28 1.20 5.94 15.04
C THR A 28 1.60 7.36 14.65
N GLU A 29 2.15 7.54 13.45
CA GLU A 29 2.61 8.85 12.96
C GLU A 29 1.49 9.71 12.36
N ARG A 30 0.50 9.08 11.71
CA ARG A 30 -0.53 9.78 10.93
C ARG A 30 -1.89 9.82 11.61
N GLY A 31 -2.06 9.07 12.70
CA GLY A 31 -3.31 8.94 13.42
C GLY A 31 -4.29 7.98 12.74
N VAL A 32 -5.41 7.77 13.42
CA VAL A 32 -6.51 6.94 12.94
C VAL A 32 -7.47 7.75 12.08
N VAL A 33 -8.12 7.07 11.14
CA VAL A 33 -9.23 7.62 10.35
C VAL A 33 -10.50 6.83 10.62
N GLU A 34 -11.65 7.38 10.24
CA GLU A 34 -12.90 6.62 10.30
C GLU A 34 -12.81 5.33 9.48
N ARG A 35 -13.44 4.26 9.97
CA ARG A 35 -13.53 2.97 9.28
C ARG A 35 -14.08 3.10 7.86
N SER A 36 -14.95 4.07 7.61
CA SER A 36 -15.52 4.39 6.28
C SER A 36 -14.42 4.73 5.25
N GLN A 37 -13.34 5.39 5.66
CA GLN A 37 -12.23 5.76 4.79
C GLN A 37 -11.43 4.53 4.37
N VAL A 38 -11.19 3.60 5.30
CA VAL A 38 -10.40 2.40 5.04
C VAL A 38 -11.18 1.37 4.21
N GLN A 39 -12.51 1.30 4.38
CA GLN A 39 -13.35 0.46 3.54
C GLN A 39 -13.24 0.87 2.06
N GLY A 40 -13.23 2.17 1.78
CA GLY A 40 -13.01 2.68 0.42
C GLY A 40 -11.65 2.24 -0.15
N LEU A 41 -10.58 2.26 0.66
CA LEU A 41 -9.26 1.77 0.20
C LEU A 41 -9.29 0.32 -0.24
N GLN A 42 -10.01 -0.55 0.48
CA GLN A 42 -10.13 -1.96 0.12
C GLN A 42 -10.88 -2.17 -1.20
N ASP A 43 -11.90 -1.35 -1.48
CA ASP A 43 -12.66 -1.43 -2.72
C ASP A 43 -11.82 -1.11 -3.97
N PHE A 44 -10.90 -0.15 -3.84
CA PHE A 44 -9.98 0.27 -4.92
C PHE A 44 -8.66 -0.51 -4.94
N ALA A 45 -8.38 -1.34 -3.93
CA ALA A 45 -7.15 -2.14 -3.85
C ALA A 45 -7.09 -3.30 -4.86
N ARG A 46 -8.13 -3.52 -5.68
CA ARG A 46 -8.20 -4.60 -6.68
C ARG A 46 -7.11 -4.54 -7.73
N SER A 47 -6.65 -3.33 -8.05
CA SER A 47 -5.48 -3.08 -8.87
C SER A 47 -4.66 -1.94 -8.29
N PHE A 48 -3.34 -1.98 -8.50
CA PHE A 48 -2.47 -0.92 -7.98
C PHE A 48 -2.78 0.44 -8.62
N SER A 49 -3.11 0.47 -9.91
CA SER A 49 -3.44 1.70 -10.63
C SER A 49 -4.71 2.37 -10.10
N GLU A 50 -5.76 1.59 -9.83
CA GLU A 50 -7.01 2.13 -9.27
C GLU A 50 -6.78 2.65 -7.85
N LEU A 51 -6.03 1.90 -7.03
CA LEU A 51 -5.66 2.33 -5.69
C LEU A 51 -4.84 3.63 -5.71
N GLU A 52 -3.80 3.69 -6.54
CA GLU A 52 -2.93 4.86 -6.69
C GLU A 52 -3.75 6.08 -7.12
N GLN A 53 -4.65 5.92 -8.09
CA GLN A 53 -5.54 6.99 -8.55
C GLN A 53 -6.52 7.43 -7.46
N PHE A 54 -7.14 6.48 -6.75
CA PHE A 54 -8.06 6.78 -5.66
C PHE A 54 -7.37 7.55 -4.54
N VAL A 55 -6.23 7.06 -4.05
CA VAL A 55 -5.45 7.70 -2.99
C VAL A 55 -4.99 9.09 -3.42
N LYS A 56 -4.52 9.23 -4.67
CA LYS A 56 -4.14 10.54 -5.22
C LYS A 56 -5.33 11.50 -5.21
N HIS A 57 -6.48 11.08 -5.73
CA HIS A 57 -7.68 11.91 -5.76
C HIS A 57 -8.13 12.33 -4.35
N GLN A 58 -8.10 11.41 -3.38
CA GLN A 58 -8.39 11.76 -1.99
C GLN A 58 -7.33 12.71 -1.41
N SER A 59 -6.06 12.59 -1.76
CA SER A 59 -5.00 13.51 -1.28
C SER A 59 -5.10 14.93 -1.84
N GLU A 60 -5.67 15.08 -3.04
CA GLU A 60 -5.85 16.37 -3.73
C GLU A 60 -7.20 17.02 -3.41
N ARG A 61 -8.10 16.29 -2.74
CA ARG A 61 -9.40 16.80 -2.32
C ARG A 61 -9.23 17.93 -1.30
N ASP A 62 -10.06 18.95 -1.43
CA ASP A 62 -10.15 20.02 -0.44
C ASP A 62 -10.90 19.51 0.81
N TRP A 63 -10.13 19.07 1.79
CA TRP A 63 -10.63 18.63 3.09
C TRP A 63 -10.74 19.82 4.03
N GLN A 64 -11.97 20.23 4.33
CA GLN A 64 -12.26 21.36 5.23
C GLN A 64 -12.99 20.90 6.51
N GLY A 65 -12.87 21.70 7.56
CA GLY A 65 -13.64 21.63 8.79
C GLY A 65 -12.98 20.81 9.90
N ARG A 66 -13.43 19.56 10.08
CA ARG A 66 -12.84 18.61 11.05
C ARG A 66 -12.21 17.41 10.33
N LYS A 67 -11.93 17.55 9.03
CA LYS A 67 -11.56 16.45 8.11
C LYS A 67 -10.19 16.63 7.47
N GLU A 68 -9.46 17.69 7.81
CA GLU A 68 -8.12 18.02 7.32
C GLU A 68 -7.12 16.88 7.56
N HIS A 69 -7.29 16.16 8.67
CA HIS A 69 -6.49 14.99 9.00
C HIS A 69 -6.64 13.84 7.99
N TYR A 70 -7.79 13.71 7.31
CA TYR A 70 -7.97 12.76 6.22
C TYR A 70 -7.09 13.12 5.02
N GLY A 71 -7.01 14.40 4.65
CA GLY A 71 -6.10 14.85 3.59
C GLY A 71 -4.64 14.53 3.91
N SER A 72 -4.22 14.76 5.15
CA SER A 72 -2.88 14.41 5.62
C SER A 72 -2.61 12.90 5.57
N PHE A 73 -3.60 12.09 5.98
CA PHE A 73 -3.53 10.63 5.90
C PHE A 73 -3.36 10.14 4.45
N TYR A 74 -4.21 10.61 3.52
CA TYR A 74 -4.13 10.18 2.11
C TYR A 74 -2.86 10.66 1.42
N LYS A 75 -2.36 11.86 1.77
CA LYS A 75 -1.07 12.34 1.27
C LYS A 75 0.09 11.45 1.73
N ALA A 76 0.12 11.07 3.00
CA ALA A 76 1.11 10.15 3.53
C ALA A 76 0.99 8.76 2.90
N LEU A 77 -0.24 8.27 2.68
CA LEU A 77 -0.48 7.00 2.02
C LEU A 77 0.01 7.02 0.57
N SER A 78 -0.24 8.11 -0.16
CA SER A 78 0.27 8.29 -1.53
C SER A 78 1.79 8.17 -1.58
N GLN A 79 2.48 8.85 -0.66
CA GLN A 79 3.95 8.79 -0.54
C GLN A 79 4.43 7.37 -0.22
N TYR A 80 3.78 6.71 0.73
CA TYR A 80 4.11 5.32 1.09
C TYR A 80 3.97 4.36 -0.09
N LEU A 81 2.92 4.48 -0.91
CA LEU A 81 2.75 3.63 -2.09
C LEU A 81 3.85 3.87 -3.14
N GLN A 82 4.34 5.10 -3.29
CA GLN A 82 5.51 5.38 -4.16
C GLN A 82 6.79 4.76 -3.60
N GLU A 83 7.01 4.85 -2.29
CA GLU A 83 8.15 4.19 -1.64
C GLU A 83 8.07 2.67 -1.80
N LEU A 84 6.90 2.08 -1.61
CA LEU A 84 6.68 0.64 -1.78
C LEU A 84 7.05 0.19 -3.20
N ARG A 85 6.69 0.99 -4.22
CA ARG A 85 7.12 0.77 -5.61
C ARG A 85 8.64 0.76 -5.75
N GLN A 86 9.34 1.69 -5.10
CA GLN A 86 10.81 1.68 -5.11
C GLN A 86 11.39 0.47 -4.37
N ARG A 87 10.79 0.05 -3.25
CA ARG A 87 11.24 -1.13 -2.49
C ARG A 87 11.09 -2.41 -3.30
N VAL A 88 9.99 -2.59 -4.05
CA VAL A 88 9.84 -3.73 -4.97
C VAL A 88 10.95 -3.74 -6.01
N LYS A 89 11.27 -2.58 -6.59
CA LYS A 89 12.27 -2.45 -7.65
C LYS A 89 13.71 -2.64 -7.15
N ILE A 90 14.05 -2.15 -5.96
CA ILE A 90 15.44 -2.00 -5.52
C ILE A 90 15.78 -2.95 -4.36
N ARG A 91 14.84 -3.19 -3.45
CA ARG A 91 15.10 -3.86 -2.17
C ARG A 91 14.66 -5.33 -2.16
N TYR A 92 13.46 -5.60 -2.66
CA TYR A 92 12.84 -6.92 -2.50
C TYR A 92 13.22 -7.91 -3.59
N GLN A 93 13.92 -7.51 -4.65
CA GLN A 93 14.41 -8.44 -5.70
C GLN A 93 13.33 -9.39 -6.25
N LEU A 94 12.05 -8.96 -6.25
CA LEU A 94 10.92 -9.79 -6.70
C LEU A 94 10.86 -9.92 -8.23
N VAL A 95 11.51 -8.99 -8.92
CA VAL A 95 11.54 -8.87 -10.38
C VAL A 95 12.94 -9.21 -10.88
N PRO A 96 13.09 -10.16 -11.81
CA PRO A 96 14.39 -10.46 -12.42
C PRO A 96 15.01 -9.24 -13.11
N GLU A 97 16.34 -9.09 -13.01
CA GLU A 97 17.07 -7.94 -13.55
C GLU A 97 17.26 -7.99 -15.08
N ASP A 98 17.10 -9.16 -15.69
CA ASP A 98 17.35 -9.44 -17.11
C ASP A 98 16.14 -9.20 -18.02
N LEU A 99 15.02 -8.73 -17.47
CA LEU A 99 13.79 -8.48 -18.22
C LEU A 99 13.90 -7.23 -19.11
N ALA A 100 13.17 -7.26 -20.24
CA ALA A 100 12.98 -6.06 -21.03
C ALA A 100 12.27 -4.97 -20.19
N LYS A 101 12.61 -3.71 -20.43
CA LYS A 101 12.10 -2.56 -19.65
C LYS A 101 10.57 -2.56 -19.47
N LYS A 102 9.81 -2.97 -20.50
CA LYS A 102 8.34 -3.05 -20.43
C LYS A 102 7.88 -4.17 -19.51
N GLU A 103 8.44 -5.36 -19.64
CA GLU A 103 8.11 -6.53 -18.81
C GLU A 103 8.51 -6.32 -17.36
N ALA A 104 9.68 -5.72 -17.12
CA ALA A 104 10.12 -5.34 -15.78
C ALA A 104 9.12 -4.38 -15.11
N LYS A 105 8.61 -3.39 -15.86
CA LYS A 105 7.60 -2.46 -15.36
C LYS A 105 6.30 -3.18 -15.00
N GLU A 106 5.79 -4.04 -15.89
CA GLU A 106 4.56 -4.81 -15.66
C GLU A 106 4.69 -5.72 -14.43
N GLN A 107 5.84 -6.37 -14.23
CA GLN A 107 6.09 -7.17 -13.03
C GLN A 107 6.19 -6.31 -11.77
N VAL A 108 6.87 -5.16 -11.82
CA VAL A 108 6.91 -4.23 -10.68
C VAL A 108 5.49 -3.81 -10.30
N ASP A 109 4.69 -3.33 -11.25
CA ASP A 109 3.31 -2.89 -10.96
C ASP A 109 2.46 -4.04 -10.39
N PHE A 110 2.66 -5.27 -10.88
CA PHE A 110 1.99 -6.44 -10.32
C PHE A 110 2.39 -6.72 -8.85
N PHE A 111 3.69 -6.78 -8.55
CA PHE A 111 4.16 -7.06 -7.19
C PHE A 111 3.81 -5.95 -6.22
N VAL A 112 3.88 -4.69 -6.66
CA VAL A 112 3.47 -3.55 -5.85
C VAL A 112 1.98 -3.63 -5.53
N GLY A 113 1.14 -4.06 -6.47
CA GLY A 113 -0.28 -4.30 -6.20
C GLY A 113 -0.52 -5.33 -5.10
N LEU A 114 0.18 -6.46 -5.15
CA LEU A 114 0.08 -7.49 -4.10
C LEU A 114 0.54 -6.98 -2.74
N LEU A 115 1.70 -6.33 -2.67
CA LEU A 115 2.22 -5.80 -1.40
C LEU A 115 1.37 -4.63 -0.87
N ALA A 116 0.77 -3.82 -1.74
CA ALA A 116 -0.14 -2.77 -1.33
C ALA A 116 -1.42 -3.34 -0.70
N GLN A 117 -1.97 -4.43 -1.24
CA GLN A 117 -3.11 -5.14 -0.65
C GLN A 117 -2.77 -5.67 0.76
N GLU A 118 -1.64 -6.36 0.89
CA GLU A 118 -1.16 -6.87 2.19
C GLU A 118 -0.99 -5.73 3.21
N PHE A 119 -0.35 -4.64 2.81
CA PHE A 119 -0.21 -3.46 3.66
C PHE A 119 -1.56 -2.87 4.08
N LEU A 120 -2.51 -2.71 3.15
CA LEU A 120 -3.84 -2.18 3.47
C LEU A 120 -4.63 -3.11 4.40
N GLN A 121 -4.43 -4.42 4.29
CA GLN A 121 -5.03 -5.39 5.21
C GLN A 121 -4.47 -5.23 6.62
N HIS A 122 -3.15 -5.10 6.77
CA HIS A 122 -2.51 -4.79 8.06
C HIS A 122 -2.98 -3.45 8.62
N LEU A 123 -3.00 -2.41 7.79
CA LEU A 123 -3.46 -1.07 8.15
C LEU A 123 -4.91 -1.08 8.64
N THR A 124 -5.78 -1.83 7.96
CA THR A 124 -7.20 -1.95 8.36
C THR A 124 -7.32 -2.68 9.69
N SER A 125 -6.58 -3.77 9.86
CA SER A 125 -6.61 -4.59 11.08
C SER A 125 -6.15 -3.78 12.28
N GLU A 126 -5.04 -3.06 12.13
CA GLU A 126 -4.49 -2.20 13.19
C GLU A 126 -5.40 -1.02 13.51
N LEU A 127 -6.03 -0.42 12.49
CA LEU A 127 -7.00 0.65 12.70
C LEU A 127 -8.24 0.16 13.45
N ILE A 128 -8.73 -1.05 13.15
CA ILE A 128 -9.83 -1.66 13.90
C ILE A 128 -9.40 -1.88 15.34
N TYR A 129 -8.22 -2.45 15.58
CA TYR A 129 -7.68 -2.71 16.91
C TYR A 129 -7.59 -1.42 17.76
N ARG A 130 -7.10 -0.32 17.19
CA ARG A 130 -6.93 0.98 17.88
C ARG A 130 -8.23 1.75 18.13
N ASN A 131 -9.32 1.39 17.43
CA ASN A 131 -10.63 2.04 17.58
C ASN A 131 -11.61 1.23 18.46
N ILE A 132 -11.14 0.14 19.07
CA ILE A 132 -11.83 -0.57 20.15
C ILE A 132 -11.50 0.10 21.48
#